data_AF-A0A7T9CF12-F1
#
_entry.id   AF-A0A7T9CF12-F1
#
_cell.length_a   1.000
_cell.length_b   1.000
_cell.length_c   1.000
_cell.angle_alpha   90.00
_cell.angle_beta   90.00
_cell.angle_gamma   90.00
#
_symmetry.space_group_name_H-M   'P 1'
#
loop_
_entity.id
_entity.type
_entity.pdbx_description
1 polymer ?
#
loop_
_entity_poly.entity_id
_entity_poly.type
_entity_poly.pdbx_seq_one_letter_code
_entity_poly.pdbx_strand_id
1 'polypeptide(L)' 'MNEVLAVLYGVLIVLGALATMFSRDPFNKLISLGLLVAGVMPFLSDRGMLDILTATALIAPLSTIFILMALRRNADES' A
#
# COMPACT_ATOMS: atom_id res chain seq x y z
N MET A 1 -12.93 -16.18 -3.50
CA MET A 1 -13.45 -14.86 -3.08
C MET A 1 -14.77 -14.57 -3.79
N ASN A 2 -15.71 -13.86 -3.15
CA ASN A 2 -16.97 -13.45 -3.80
C ASN A 2 -16.70 -12.42 -4.92
N GLU A 3 -17.42 -12.50 -6.05
CA GLU A 3 -17.23 -11.61 -7.20
C GLU A 3 -17.39 -10.13 -6.84
N VAL A 4 -18.39 -9.80 -6.02
CA VAL A 4 -18.61 -8.42 -5.54
C VAL A 4 -17.39 -7.90 -4.77
N LEU A 5 -16.79 -8.74 -3.91
CA LEU A 5 -15.60 -8.36 -3.15
C LEU A 5 -14.39 -8.21 -4.07
N ALA A 6 -14.24 -9.09 -5.07
CA ALA A 6 -13.17 -8.99 -6.05
C ALA A 6 -13.22 -7.66 -6.81
N VAL A 7 -14.41 -7.22 -7.24
CA VAL A 7 -14.60 -5.92 -7.91
C VAL A 7 -14.26 -4.77 -6.95
N LEU A 8 -14.74 -4.81 -5.71
CA LEU A 8 -14.47 -3.75 -4.73
C LEU A 8 -12.97 -3.60 -4.44
N TYR A 9 -12.26 -4.70 -4.22
CA TYR A 9 -10.81 -4.67 -4.01
C TYR A 9 -10.06 -4.24 -5.28
N GLY A 10 -10.53 -4.65 -6.47
CA GLY A 10 -9.99 -4.17 -7.74
C GLY A 10 -10.10 -2.65 -7.90
N VAL A 11 -11.26 -2.08 -7.58
CA VAL A 11 -11.48 -0.61 -7.56
C VAL A 11 -10.56 0.05 -6.54
N LEU A 12 -10.41 -0.54 -5.35
CA LEU A 12 -9.53 -0.01 -4.30
C LEU A 12 -8.06 0.04 -4.74
N ILE A 13 -7.58 -1.00 -5.45
CA ILE A 13 -6.23 -1.02 -6.05
C ILE A 13 -6.06 0.13 -7.05
N VAL A 14 -7.02 0.30 -7.97
CA VAL A 14 -6.96 1.35 -9.00
C VAL A 14 -6.96 2.73 -8.36
N LEU A 15 -7.86 2.97 -7.39
CA LEU A 15 -7.92 4.24 -6.67
C LEU A 15 -6.65 4.51 -5.86
N GLY A 16 -6.12 3.51 -5.16
CA GLY A 16 -4.86 3.63 -4.42
C GLY A 16 -3.67 3.96 -5.33
N ALA A 17 -3.61 3.32 -6.51
CA ALA A 17 -2.57 3.61 -7.51
C ALA A 17 -2.67 5.03 -8.06
N LEU A 18 -3.87 5.47 -8.46
CA LEU A 18 -4.10 6.83 -8.95
C LEU A 18 -3.79 7.85 -7.85
N ALA A 19 -4.29 7.65 -6.64
CA ALA A 19 -4.02 8.54 -5.52
C ALA A 19 -2.52 8.65 -5.21
N THR A 20 -1.77 7.55 -5.32
CA THR A 20 -0.31 7.55 -5.11
C THR A 20 0.43 8.33 -6.21
N MET A 21 -0.02 8.18 -7.46
CA MET A 21 0.57 8.89 -8.60
C MET A 21 0.34 10.40 -8.53
N PHE A 22 -0.85 10.84 -8.11
CA PHE A 22 -1.23 12.26 -8.11
C PHE A 22 -0.94 13.01 -6.80
N SER A 23 -0.74 12.30 -5.68
CA SER A 23 -0.42 12.96 -4.40
C SER A 23 0.91 13.70 -4.50
N ARG A 24 0.95 14.96 -4.08
CA ARG A 24 2.21 15.74 -3.98
C ARG A 24 2.85 15.64 -2.61
N ASP A 25 2.01 15.56 -1.58
CA ASP A 25 2.45 15.39 -0.21
C ASP A 25 2.98 13.96 0.02
N PRO A 26 4.18 13.79 0.60
CA PRO A 26 4.78 12.47 0.84
C PRO A 26 3.97 11.59 1.79
N PHE A 27 3.29 12.17 2.79
CA PHE A 27 2.50 11.43 3.75
C PHE A 27 1.22 10.89 3.09
N ASN A 28 0.54 11.71 2.29
CA ASN A 28 -0.61 11.27 1.48
C ASN A 28 -0.22 10.18 0.48
N LYS A 29 0.96 10.26 -0.15
CA LYS A 29 1.49 9.18 -1.01
C LYS A 29 1.63 7.86 -0.26
N LEU A 30 2.12 7.88 0.98
CA LEU A 30 2.30 6.68 1.79
C LEU A 30 0.96 6.06 2.18
N ILE A 31 -0.04 6.87 2.53
CA ILE A 31 -1.40 6.39 2.82
C ILE A 31 -2.02 5.72 1.59
N SER A 32 -1.94 6.37 0.42
CA SER A 32 -2.48 5.83 -0.82
C SER A 32 -1.75 4.56 -1.28
N LEU A 33 -0.44 4.47 -1.02
CA LEU A 33 0.34 3.28 -1.28
C LEU A 33 -0.06 2.14 -0.34
N GLY A 34 -0.33 2.44 0.93
CA GLY A 34 -0.88 1.49 1.89
C GLY A 34 -2.22 0.93 1.46
N LEU A 35 -3.12 1.78 0.94
CA LEU A 35 -4.40 1.36 0.36
C LEU A 35 -4.19 0.42 -0.83
N LEU A 36 -3.29 0.75 -1.75
CA LEU A 36 -2.96 -0.12 -2.88
C LEU A 36 -2.54 -1.51 -2.40
N VAL A 37 -1.59 -1.59 -1.46
CA VAL A 37 -1.11 -2.88 -0.94
C VAL A 37 -2.22 -3.64 -0.21
N ALA A 38 -3.02 -2.95 0.61
CA ALA A 38 -4.15 -3.56 1.30
C ALA A 38 -5.19 -4.13 0.31
N GLY A 39 -5.42 -3.47 -0.82
CA GLY A 39 -6.30 -3.96 -1.88
C GLY A 39 -5.79 -5.23 -2.57
N VAL A 40 -4.47 -5.42 -2.66
CA VAL A 40 -3.86 -6.62 -3.26
C VAL A 40 -3.94 -7.84 -2.33
N MET A 41 -3.89 -7.64 -1.00
CA MET A 41 -3.81 -8.74 -0.03
C MET A 41 -4.92 -9.80 -0.14
N PRO A 42 -6.21 -9.46 -0.30
CA PRO A 42 -7.28 -10.44 -0.48
C PRO A 42 -7.07 -11.36 -1.70
N PHE A 43 -6.49 -10.86 -2.79
CA PHE A 43 -6.18 -11.67 -3.97
C PHE A 43 -5.02 -12.64 -3.73
N LEU A 44 -4.02 -12.24 -2.93
CA LEU A 44 -2.94 -13.14 -2.53
C LEU A 44 -3.45 -14.26 -1.63
N SER A 45 -4.32 -13.91 -0.68
CA SER A 45 -4.97 -14.85 0.22
C SER A 45 -5.86 -15.85 -0.54
N ASP A 46 -6.66 -15.38 -1.50
CA ASP A 46 -7.56 -16.23 -2.29
C ASP A 46 -6.80 -17.24 -3.17
N ARG A 47 -5.57 -16.91 -3.58
CA ARG A 47 -4.69 -17.81 -4.34
C ARG A 47 -3.85 -18.74 -3.47
N GLY A 48 -4.00 -18.69 -2.14
CA GLY A 48 -3.22 -19.51 -1.21
C GLY A 48 -1.74 -19.13 -1.10
N MET A 49 -1.35 -17.94 -1.56
CA MET A 49 0.05 -17.48 -1.55
C MET A 49 0.43 -16.86 -0.19
N LEU A 50 0.39 -17.67 0.86
CA LEU A 50 0.57 -17.21 2.24
C LEU A 50 1.97 -16.62 2.52
N ASP A 51 3.01 -17.15 1.88
CA ASP A 51 4.38 -16.63 2.02
C ASP A 51 4.49 -15.20 1.48
N ILE A 52 3.96 -14.98 0.28
CA ILE A 52 3.95 -13.66 -0.38
C ILE A 52 3.06 -12.70 0.40
N LEU A 53 1.90 -13.15 0.88
CA LEU A 53 0.99 -12.36 1.69
C LEU A 53 1.68 -11.88 2.97
N THR A 54 2.35 -12.79 3.68
CA THR A 54 3.08 -12.49 4.93
C THR A 54 4.24 -11.53 4.67
N ALA A 55 5.05 -11.80 3.64
CA ALA A 55 6.14 -10.92 3.25
C ALA A 55 5.62 -9.51 2.91
N THR A 56 4.55 -9.41 2.13
CA THR A 56 3.93 -8.14 1.75
C THR A 56 3.40 -7.40 2.97
N ALA A 57 2.78 -8.11 3.92
CA ALA A 57 2.27 -7.54 5.17
C ALA A 57 3.35 -6.98 6.10
N LEU A 58 4.60 -7.47 5.98
CA LEU A 58 5.75 -6.93 6.69
C LEU A 58 6.42 -5.79 5.91
N ILE A 59 6.62 -5.97 4.61
CA ILE A 59 7.34 -5.00 3.76
C ILE A 59 6.61 -3.66 3.72
N ALA A 60 5.28 -3.65 3.62
CA ALA A 60 4.51 -2.41 3.54
C ALA A 60 4.68 -1.49 4.77
N PRO A 61 4.43 -1.93 6.02
CA PRO A 61 4.65 -1.09 7.18
C PRO A 61 6.13 -0.76 7.41
N LEU A 62 7.05 -1.71 7.16
CA LEU A 62 8.49 -1.45 7.32
C LEU A 62 8.97 -0.36 6.35
N SER A 63 8.60 -0.45 5.07
CA SER A 63 8.92 0.58 4.08
C SER A 63 8.33 1.94 4.45
N THR A 64 7.10 1.96 4.99
CA THR A 64 6.47 3.19 5.50
C THR A 64 7.31 3.82 6.62
N ILE A 65 7.74 3.04 7.61
CA ILE A 65 8.60 3.53 8.70
C ILE A 65 9.89 4.12 8.15
N PHE A 66 10.60 3.40 7.26
CA PHE A 66 11.85 3.88 6.69
C PHE A 66 11.68 5.17 5.87
N ILE A 67 10.61 5.27 5.07
CA ILE A 67 10.33 6.47 4.28
C ILE A 67 10.00 7.65 5.20
N LEU A 68 9.19 7.45 6.25
CA LEU A 68 8.89 8.51 7.22
C LEU A 68 10.16 8.98 7.95
N MET A 69 11.05 8.06 8.33
CA MET A 69 12.33 8.42 8.94
C MET A 69 13.21 9.24 7.98
N ALA A 70 13.27 8.85 6.70
CA ALA A 70 14.03 9.57 5.68
C ALA A 70 13.45 10.98 5.41
N LEU A 71 12.12 11.09 5.35
CA LEU A 71 11.44 12.38 5.17
C LEU A 71 11.70 13.34 6.34
N ARG A 72 11.62 12.82 7.58
CA ARG A 72 11.94 13.62 8.77
C ARG A 72 13.38 14.13 8.74
N ARG A 73 14.35 13.27 8.38
CA ARG A 73 15.75 13.66 8.29
C ARG A 73 15.97 14.81 7.32
N ASN A 74 15.35 14.76 6.14
CA ASN A 74 15.48 15.85 5.15
C ASN A 74 14.90 17.17 5.65
N ALA A 75 13.86 17.14 6.48
CA ALA A 75 13.26 18.35 7.05
C ALA A 75 14.13 18.98 8.16
N ASP A 76 14.91 18.17 8.90
CA ASP A 76 15.83 18.67 9.94
C ASP A 76 17.15 19.24 9.34
N GLU A 77 17.50 18.89 8.09
CA GLU A 77 18.69 19.36 7.36
C GLU A 77 18.44 20.64 6.51
N SER A 78 17.18 21.11 6.41
CA SER A 78 16.74 22.27 5.61
C SER A 78 16.34 23.47 6.45
#